data_AF-A0A1E7Z8F7-F1
#
_entry.id   AF-A0A1E7Z8F7-F1
#
_cell.length_a   1.000
_cell.length_b   1.000
_cell.length_c   1.000
_cell.angle_alpha   90.00
_cell.angle_beta   90.00
_cell.angle_gamma   90.00
#
_symmetry.space_group_name_H-M   'P 1'
#
loop_
_entity.id
_entity.type
_entity.pdbx_description
1 polymer ?
#
loop_
_entity_poly.entity_id
_entity_poly.type
_entity_poly.pdbx_seq_one_letter_code
_entity_poly.pdbx_strand_id
1 'polypeptide(L)'
;MQVASLLVALFSLSAVAQEQQAKLAELQAELKARQATLAANKADADELRDALKKSELEIAATAKALNNTTTQLADNRRQQANLEAEQGELRKAILQQQSMLASQLRSAFMAGNYDYAKMLFYQDEASSFERVLTYYQYLSKARAKEIDGFRENVARLIKVNQQLEEKASTLAKLLDEQKAQQNVLVARQDDRAQTLAKLNKKIASDAAKVDELRQNEEALVRAIEDARRRAESAKSELAGLSGFKGKLLKPASGRVRNLFGSRRQGQVRWKGIIIEGAEGSSVRAVSHGRVLYSDWLRGFGLVTVIDHGKGYMSVYGHNQALLKQAGDRVADGETIALVGQSGGQNYPNLYFEIRHKGKALSPAGWLDL
;
A
#
# COMPACT_ATOMS: atom_id res chain seq x y z
N MET A 1 -66.79 -16.72 -66.77
CA MET A 1 -65.37 -16.33 -66.57
C MET A 1 -65.09 -15.56 -65.26
N GLN A 2 -66.03 -15.42 -64.31
CA GLN A 2 -65.77 -14.65 -63.06
C GLN A 2 -65.45 -15.49 -61.81
N VAL A 3 -65.69 -16.80 -61.81
CA VAL A 3 -65.46 -17.65 -60.62
C VAL A 3 -64.00 -18.13 -60.51
N ALA A 4 -63.26 -18.17 -61.62
CA ALA A 4 -61.84 -18.56 -61.62
C ALA A 4 -60.90 -17.47 -61.06
N SER A 5 -61.25 -16.18 -61.17
CA SER A 5 -60.44 -15.08 -60.64
C SER A 5 -60.55 -14.90 -59.12
N LEU A 6 -61.65 -15.34 -58.50
CA LEU A 6 -61.84 -15.22 -57.05
C LEU A 6 -61.09 -16.31 -56.26
N LEU A 7 -60.97 -17.52 -56.80
CA LEU A 7 -60.21 -18.61 -56.18
C LEU A 7 -58.69 -18.41 -56.22
N VAL A 8 -58.17 -17.76 -57.27
CA VAL A 8 -56.74 -17.40 -57.38
C VAL A 8 -56.37 -16.29 -56.39
N ALA A 9 -57.26 -15.33 -56.13
CA ALA A 9 -57.02 -14.26 -55.16
C ALA A 9 -57.00 -14.77 -53.70
N LEU A 10 -57.82 -15.76 -53.36
CA LEU A 10 -57.84 -16.40 -52.02
C LEU A 10 -56.63 -17.30 -51.75
N PHE A 11 -56.15 -18.04 -52.77
CA PHE A 11 -54.91 -18.83 -52.67
C PHE A 11 -53.64 -17.96 -52.56
N SER A 12 -53.66 -16.79 -53.19
CA SER A 12 -52.56 -15.82 -53.13
C SER A 12 -52.44 -15.19 -51.74
N LEU A 13 -53.56 -14.89 -51.08
CA LEU A 13 -53.59 -14.34 -49.72
C LEU A 13 -53.11 -15.36 -48.67
N SER A 14 -53.47 -16.64 -48.80
CA SER A 14 -53.01 -17.69 -47.88
C SER A 14 -51.52 -17.98 -48.04
N ALA A 15 -50.98 -17.93 -49.26
CA ALA A 15 -49.55 -18.10 -49.51
C ALA A 15 -48.72 -16.95 -48.91
N VAL A 16 -49.18 -15.70 -49.07
CA VAL A 16 -48.53 -14.51 -48.48
C VAL A 16 -48.62 -14.51 -46.96
N ALA A 17 -49.75 -14.93 -46.37
CA ALA A 17 -49.90 -15.07 -44.93
C ALA A 17 -48.98 -16.16 -44.36
N GLN A 18 -48.83 -17.29 -45.07
CA GLN A 18 -47.95 -18.39 -44.68
C GLN A 18 -46.46 -18.02 -44.81
N GLU A 19 -46.09 -17.23 -45.82
CA GLU A 19 -44.75 -16.67 -45.97
C GLU A 19 -44.42 -15.64 -44.86
N GLN A 20 -45.38 -14.80 -44.48
CA GLN A 20 -45.25 -13.87 -43.35
C GLN A 20 -45.14 -14.61 -42.00
N GLN A 21 -45.90 -15.68 -41.81
CA GLN A 21 -45.83 -16.54 -40.62
C GLN A 21 -44.46 -17.25 -40.52
N ALA A 22 -43.91 -17.72 -41.65
CA ALA A 22 -42.58 -18.33 -41.72
C ALA A 22 -41.47 -17.32 -41.41
N LYS A 23 -41.54 -16.10 -41.96
CA LYS A 23 -40.61 -15.01 -41.65
C LYS A 23 -40.67 -14.60 -40.17
N LEU A 24 -41.87 -14.58 -39.57
CA LEU A 24 -42.05 -14.31 -38.15
C LEU A 24 -41.42 -15.42 -37.29
N ALA A 25 -41.62 -16.69 -37.66
CA ALA A 25 -41.03 -17.82 -36.96
C ALA A 25 -39.50 -17.83 -37.07
N GLU A 26 -38.95 -17.49 -38.23
CA GLU A 26 -37.51 -17.33 -38.46
C GLU A 26 -36.93 -16.19 -37.60
N LEU A 27 -37.58 -15.02 -37.59
CA LEU A 27 -37.18 -13.89 -36.73
C LEU A 27 -37.26 -14.25 -35.25
N GLN A 28 -38.29 -14.99 -34.82
CA GLN A 28 -38.41 -15.46 -33.43
C GLN A 28 -37.31 -16.47 -33.07
N ALA A 29 -36.98 -17.39 -33.97
CA ALA A 29 -35.88 -18.34 -33.78
C ALA A 29 -34.53 -17.62 -33.72
N GLU A 30 -34.30 -16.63 -34.58
CA GLU A 30 -33.10 -15.79 -34.56
C GLU A 30 -33.00 -14.99 -33.26
N LEU A 31 -34.10 -14.36 -32.81
CA LEU A 31 -34.16 -13.64 -31.54
C LEU A 31 -33.84 -14.56 -30.36
N LYS A 32 -34.41 -15.76 -30.30
CA LYS A 32 -34.14 -16.75 -29.25
C LYS A 32 -32.68 -17.20 -29.27
N ALA A 33 -32.11 -17.45 -30.45
CA ALA A 33 -30.71 -17.81 -30.61
C ALA A 33 -29.77 -16.66 -30.16
N ARG A 34 -30.08 -15.41 -30.55
CA ARG A 34 -29.34 -14.23 -30.10
C ARG A 34 -29.43 -14.03 -28.59
N GLN A 35 -30.61 -14.20 -27.99
CA GLN A 35 -30.80 -14.13 -26.54
C GLN A 35 -30.00 -15.21 -25.80
N ALA A 36 -29.98 -16.45 -26.32
CA ALA A 36 -29.17 -17.53 -25.77
C ALA A 36 -27.67 -17.22 -25.84
N THR A 37 -27.19 -16.72 -26.97
CA THR A 37 -25.78 -16.29 -27.15
C THR A 37 -25.41 -15.14 -26.20
N LEU A 38 -26.30 -14.17 -26.00
CA LEU A 38 -26.09 -13.08 -25.04
C LEU A 38 -26.02 -13.60 -23.60
N ALA A 39 -26.89 -14.54 -23.23
CA ALA A 39 -26.87 -15.17 -21.92
C ALA A 39 -25.57 -15.96 -21.69
N ALA A 40 -25.11 -16.73 -22.69
CA ALA A 40 -23.85 -17.47 -22.64
C ALA A 40 -22.64 -16.53 -22.49
N ASN A 41 -22.57 -15.47 -23.32
CA ASN A 41 -21.50 -14.47 -23.21
C ASN A 41 -21.49 -13.75 -21.86
N LYS A 42 -22.67 -13.53 -21.25
CA LYS A 42 -22.77 -12.95 -19.91
C LYS A 42 -22.22 -13.90 -18.85
N ALA A 43 -22.56 -15.18 -18.92
CA ALA A 43 -22.05 -16.20 -18.01
C ALA A 43 -20.52 -16.34 -18.12
N ASP A 44 -19.98 -16.43 -19.34
CA ASP A 44 -18.52 -16.45 -19.59
C ASP A 44 -17.84 -15.20 -19.00
N ALA A 45 -18.46 -14.02 -19.15
CA ALA A 45 -17.92 -12.78 -18.62
C ALA A 45 -17.94 -12.75 -17.09
N ASP A 46 -18.95 -13.34 -16.44
CA ASP A 46 -19.00 -13.44 -14.98
C ASP A 46 -17.95 -14.44 -14.46
N GLU A 47 -17.72 -15.58 -15.13
CA GLU A 47 -16.64 -16.52 -14.79
C GLU A 47 -15.25 -15.86 -14.93
N LEU A 48 -15.01 -15.15 -16.03
CA LEU A 48 -13.76 -14.41 -16.24
C LEU A 48 -13.57 -13.29 -15.21
N ARG A 49 -14.64 -12.68 -14.71
CA ARG A 49 -14.58 -11.69 -13.61
C ARG A 49 -14.21 -12.34 -12.29
N ASP A 50 -14.74 -13.51 -11.98
CA ASP A 50 -14.39 -14.23 -10.75
C ASP A 50 -12.93 -14.70 -10.78
N ALA A 51 -12.46 -15.17 -11.95
CA ALA A 51 -11.05 -15.47 -12.18
C ALA A 51 -10.17 -14.21 -12.02
N LEU A 52 -10.60 -13.07 -12.58
CA LEU A 52 -9.90 -11.79 -12.44
C LEU A 52 -9.85 -11.33 -10.97
N LYS A 53 -10.97 -11.43 -10.24
CA LYS A 53 -11.05 -11.11 -8.81
C LYS A 53 -10.05 -11.95 -8.02
N LYS A 54 -10.02 -13.26 -8.24
CA LYS A 54 -9.09 -14.17 -7.55
C LYS A 54 -7.63 -13.77 -7.83
N SER A 55 -7.29 -13.54 -9.09
CA SER A 55 -5.95 -13.09 -9.49
C SER A 55 -5.58 -11.76 -8.83
N GLU A 56 -6.49 -10.79 -8.79
CA GLU A 56 -6.26 -9.48 -8.16
C GLU A 56 -6.08 -9.58 -6.63
N LEU A 57 -6.78 -10.50 -5.95
CA LEU A 57 -6.58 -10.78 -4.53
C LEU A 57 -5.22 -11.43 -4.24
N GLU A 58 -4.75 -12.34 -5.10
CA GLU A 58 -3.42 -12.94 -5.00
C GLU A 58 -2.30 -11.92 -5.24
N ILE A 59 -2.48 -11.04 -6.23
CA ILE A 59 -1.61 -9.87 -6.48
C ILE A 59 -1.56 -8.98 -5.24
N ALA A 60 -2.72 -8.70 -4.62
CA ALA A 60 -2.79 -7.86 -3.43
C ALA A 60 -2.04 -8.45 -2.24
N ALA A 61 -2.18 -9.75 -2.01
CA ALA A 61 -1.45 -10.46 -0.96
C ALA A 61 0.07 -10.36 -1.19
N THR A 62 0.51 -10.59 -2.43
CA THR A 62 1.93 -10.53 -2.81
C THR A 62 2.48 -9.11 -2.68
N ALA A 63 1.75 -8.10 -3.17
CA ALA A 63 2.14 -6.70 -3.09
C ALA A 63 2.18 -6.20 -1.63
N LYS A 64 1.24 -6.64 -0.79
CA LYS A 64 1.27 -6.34 0.65
C LYS A 64 2.49 -6.96 1.34
N ALA A 65 2.81 -8.21 1.01
CA ALA A 65 4.02 -8.87 1.51
C ALA A 65 5.28 -8.12 1.07
N LEU A 66 5.38 -7.75 -0.22
CA LEU A 66 6.50 -6.98 -0.77
C LEU A 66 6.68 -5.61 -0.09
N ASN A 67 5.58 -4.91 0.22
CA ASN A 67 5.61 -3.65 0.95
C ASN A 67 6.13 -3.83 2.39
N ASN A 68 5.71 -4.91 3.07
CA ASN A 68 6.21 -5.24 4.40
C ASN A 68 7.71 -5.56 4.38
N THR A 69 8.16 -6.40 3.45
CA THR A 69 9.58 -6.72 3.24
C THR A 69 10.39 -5.46 2.95
N THR A 70 9.87 -4.56 2.12
CA THR A 70 10.52 -3.28 1.80
C THR A 70 10.67 -2.38 3.03
N THR A 71 9.65 -2.34 3.90
CA THR A 71 9.71 -1.59 5.16
C THR A 71 10.75 -2.19 6.11
N GLN A 72 10.77 -3.53 6.23
CA GLN A 72 11.76 -4.25 7.05
C GLN A 72 13.20 -4.04 6.53
N LEU A 73 13.40 -4.03 5.21
CA LEU A 73 14.68 -3.71 4.59
C LEU A 73 15.15 -2.30 4.94
N ALA A 74 14.26 -1.31 4.87
CA ALA A 74 14.58 0.08 5.21
C ALA A 74 14.95 0.24 6.69
N ASP A 75 14.22 -0.42 7.58
CA ASP A 75 14.50 -0.40 9.02
C ASP A 75 15.78 -1.15 9.37
N ASN A 76 16.04 -2.31 8.76
CA ASN A 76 17.28 -3.06 8.95
C ASN A 76 18.50 -2.22 8.52
N ARG A 77 18.45 -1.60 7.33
CA ARG A 77 19.52 -0.71 6.85
C ARG A 77 19.75 0.48 7.76
N ARG A 78 18.68 1.09 8.30
CA ARG A 78 18.79 2.20 9.26
C ARG A 78 19.47 1.76 10.55
N GLN A 79 19.10 0.60 11.08
CA GLN A 79 19.72 0.04 12.29
C GLN A 79 21.19 -0.32 12.04
N GLN A 80 21.51 -0.89 10.87
CA GLN A 80 22.88 -1.18 10.48
C GLN A 80 23.73 0.09 10.40
N ALA A 81 23.23 1.15 9.75
CA ALA A 81 23.93 2.44 9.67
C ALA A 81 24.21 3.05 11.06
N ASN A 82 23.25 2.94 12.00
CA ASN A 82 23.44 3.39 13.37
C ASN A 82 24.53 2.59 14.11
N LEU A 83 24.55 1.27 13.92
CA LEU A 83 25.56 0.37 14.51
C LEU A 83 26.95 0.60 13.90
N GLU A 84 27.03 0.87 12.59
CA GLU A 84 28.30 1.20 11.91
C GLU A 84 28.87 2.54 12.42
N ALA A 85 28.00 3.54 12.64
CA ALA A 85 28.40 4.80 13.26
C ALA A 85 28.93 4.58 14.69
N GLU A 86 28.22 3.79 15.50
CA GLU A 86 28.65 3.44 16.86
C GLU A 86 29.98 2.66 16.85
N GLN A 87 30.14 1.70 15.95
CA GLN A 87 31.39 0.95 15.76
C GLN A 87 32.56 1.89 15.45
N GLY A 88 32.33 2.88 14.57
CA GLY A 88 33.33 3.89 14.23
C GLY A 88 33.77 4.73 15.43
N GLU A 89 32.83 5.19 16.25
CA GLU A 89 33.13 5.98 17.45
C GLU A 89 33.82 5.15 18.53
N LEU A 90 33.38 3.92 18.77
CA LEU A 90 34.04 3.00 19.71
C LEU A 90 35.48 2.71 19.30
N ARG A 91 35.73 2.46 18.01
CA ARG A 91 37.10 2.25 17.50
C ARG A 91 37.99 3.46 17.74
N LYS A 92 37.49 4.68 17.47
CA LYS A 92 38.23 5.92 17.76
C LYS A 92 38.53 6.05 19.26
N ALA A 93 37.54 5.83 20.12
CA ALA A 93 37.69 5.93 21.57
C ALA A 93 38.72 4.92 22.11
N ILE A 94 38.65 3.67 21.65
CA ILE A 94 39.60 2.60 22.00
C ILE A 94 41.03 2.98 21.58
N LEU A 95 41.23 3.48 20.36
CA LEU A 95 42.55 3.89 19.88
C LEU A 95 43.12 5.06 20.69
N GLN A 96 42.29 6.05 21.03
CA GLN A 96 42.68 7.18 21.87
C GLN A 96 43.08 6.72 23.27
N GLN A 97 42.24 5.89 23.92
CA GLN A 97 42.51 5.33 25.24
C GLN A 97 43.77 4.46 25.24
N GLN A 98 43.99 3.64 24.20
CA GLN A 98 45.18 2.82 24.06
C GLN A 98 46.45 3.68 23.96
N SER A 99 46.42 4.77 23.18
CA SER A 99 47.55 5.71 23.07
C SER A 99 47.87 6.38 24.40
N MET A 100 46.84 6.85 25.12
CA MET A 100 46.99 7.48 26.43
C MET A 100 47.56 6.51 27.47
N LEU A 101 46.98 5.31 27.59
CA LEU A 101 47.46 4.28 28.53
C LEU A 101 48.89 3.84 28.18
N ALA A 102 49.24 3.70 26.90
CA ALA A 102 50.59 3.36 26.47
C ALA A 102 51.61 4.45 26.84
N SER A 103 51.23 5.74 26.69
CA SER A 103 52.06 6.87 27.12
C SER A 103 52.29 6.85 28.63
N GLN A 104 51.22 6.66 29.42
CA GLN A 104 51.32 6.56 30.89
C GLN A 104 52.21 5.40 31.34
N LEU A 105 52.08 4.22 30.72
CA LEU A 105 52.93 3.06 30.99
C LEU A 105 54.40 3.33 30.63
N ARG A 106 54.66 3.97 29.49
CA ARG A 106 56.02 4.34 29.08
C ARG A 106 56.64 5.35 30.03
N SER A 107 55.91 6.37 30.46
CA SER A 107 56.39 7.35 31.45
C SER A 107 56.69 6.67 32.79
N ALA A 108 55.83 5.76 33.25
CA ALA A 108 56.08 4.99 34.47
C ALA A 108 57.34 4.09 34.36
N PHE A 109 57.55 3.47 33.19
CA PHE A 109 58.74 2.67 32.92
C PHE A 109 60.02 3.51 32.84
N MET A 110 59.99 4.63 32.12
CA MET A 110 61.13 5.56 31.96
C MET A 110 61.50 6.28 33.25
N ALA A 111 60.54 6.49 34.14
CA ALA A 111 60.79 6.88 35.53
C ALA A 111 61.44 5.75 36.35
N GLY A 112 62.15 4.82 35.71
CA GLY A 112 63.07 3.87 36.32
C GLY A 112 62.43 2.80 37.20
N ASN A 113 61.09 2.64 37.14
CA ASN A 113 60.37 1.83 38.11
C ASN A 113 60.82 2.19 39.54
N TYR A 114 61.05 3.48 39.84
CA TYR A 114 61.40 3.92 41.19
C TYR A 114 60.30 3.40 42.09
N ASP A 115 60.65 2.35 42.81
CA ASP A 115 59.77 1.65 43.71
C ASP A 115 59.10 2.73 44.56
N TYR A 116 57.77 2.83 44.49
CA TYR A 116 57.02 3.83 45.24
C TYR A 116 57.41 3.76 46.72
N ALA A 117 57.77 2.56 47.20
CA ALA A 117 58.42 2.33 48.47
C ALA A 117 59.69 3.20 48.67
N LYS A 118 60.62 3.24 47.73
CA LYS A 118 61.84 4.08 47.82
C LYS A 118 61.53 5.57 47.91
N MET A 119 60.51 6.07 47.22
CA MET A 119 60.09 7.47 47.33
C MET A 119 59.34 7.76 48.64
N LEU A 120 58.59 6.79 49.16
CA LEU A 120 57.97 6.83 50.49
C LEU A 120 58.99 6.92 51.63
N PHE A 121 60.13 6.23 51.49
CA PHE A 121 61.15 6.12 52.55
C PHE A 121 62.20 7.26 52.55
N TYR A 122 62.18 8.18 51.57
CA TYR A 122 63.19 9.25 51.40
C TYR A 122 62.65 10.69 51.62
N GLN A 123 61.60 10.89 52.42
CA GLN A 123 61.07 12.24 52.71
C GLN A 123 61.32 12.70 54.16
N ASP A 124 61.90 13.89 54.32
CA ASP A 124 62.29 14.49 55.60
C ASP A 124 61.14 15.21 56.35
N GLU A 125 59.97 15.43 55.73
CA GLU A 125 58.80 16.11 56.33
C GLU A 125 57.49 15.29 56.26
N ALA A 126 56.81 15.12 57.41
CA ALA A 126 55.57 14.34 57.50
C ALA A 126 54.36 14.95 56.75
N SER A 127 54.33 16.28 56.53
CA SER A 127 53.19 16.97 55.91
C SER A 127 53.15 16.85 54.38
N SER A 128 54.31 16.71 53.73
CA SER A 128 54.40 16.47 52.29
C SER A 128 54.00 15.04 51.92
N PHE A 129 54.25 14.09 52.83
CA PHE A 129 53.94 12.67 52.67
C PHE A 129 52.44 12.41 52.47
N GLU A 130 51.58 12.94 53.36
CA GLU A 130 50.12 12.76 53.28
C GLU A 130 49.52 13.29 51.97
N ARG A 131 50.03 14.44 51.49
CA ARG A 131 49.61 15.03 50.21
C ARG A 131 50.02 14.16 49.02
N VAL A 132 51.26 13.66 49.02
CA VAL A 132 51.77 12.78 47.95
C VAL A 132 51.00 11.46 47.90
N LEU A 133 50.68 10.86 49.06
CA LEU A 133 49.87 9.66 49.15
C LEU A 133 48.45 9.91 48.60
N THR A 134 47.83 11.02 48.99
CA THR A 134 46.50 11.43 48.51
C THR A 134 46.50 11.58 46.98
N TYR A 135 47.46 12.32 46.41
CA TYR A 135 47.56 12.52 44.96
C TYR A 135 47.76 11.20 44.21
N TYR A 136 48.55 10.27 44.78
CA TYR A 136 48.72 8.95 44.21
C TYR A 136 47.43 8.15 44.19
N GLN A 137 46.65 8.16 45.27
CA GLN A 137 45.36 7.48 45.33
C GLN A 137 44.39 8.04 44.27
N TYR A 138 44.32 9.37 44.13
CA TYR A 138 43.53 10.00 43.07
C TYR A 138 43.98 9.57 41.68
N LEU A 139 45.29 9.53 41.42
CA LEU A 139 45.85 9.11 40.14
C LEU A 139 45.58 7.64 39.84
N SER A 140 45.76 6.75 40.82
CA SER A 140 45.47 5.31 40.68
C SER A 140 43.98 5.07 40.41
N LYS A 141 43.10 5.77 41.13
CA LYS A 141 41.65 5.71 40.91
C LYS A 141 41.25 6.21 39.52
N ALA A 142 41.87 7.30 39.05
CA ALA A 142 41.65 7.81 37.69
C ALA A 142 42.09 6.79 36.62
N ARG A 143 43.27 6.16 36.79
CA ARG A 143 43.77 5.10 35.89
C ARG A 143 42.87 3.87 35.87
N ALA A 144 42.42 3.41 37.03
CA ALA A 144 41.49 2.28 37.12
C ALA A 144 40.20 2.56 36.33
N LYS A 145 39.65 3.77 36.50
CA LYS A 145 38.47 4.23 35.75
C LYS A 145 38.70 4.28 34.23
N GLU A 146 39.88 4.71 33.78
CA GLU A 146 40.24 4.70 32.35
C GLU A 146 40.33 3.28 31.79
N ILE A 147 40.92 2.34 32.54
CA ILE A 147 41.02 0.93 32.14
C ILE A 147 39.63 0.28 32.10
N ASP A 148 38.77 0.57 33.07
CA ASP A 148 37.40 0.05 33.09
C ASP A 148 36.59 0.58 31.91
N GLY A 149 36.65 1.88 31.62
CA GLY A 149 36.01 2.47 30.45
C GLY A 149 36.55 1.90 29.12
N PHE A 150 37.85 1.61 29.03
CA PHE A 150 38.42 0.93 27.88
C PHE A 150 37.87 -0.49 27.70
N ARG A 151 37.79 -1.28 28.79
CA ARG A 151 37.23 -2.63 28.77
C ARG A 151 35.75 -2.63 28.37
N GLU A 152 34.98 -1.66 28.87
CA GLU A 152 33.58 -1.46 28.50
C GLU A 152 33.43 -1.14 27.02
N ASN A 153 34.25 -0.24 26.47
CA ASN A 153 34.25 0.10 25.05
C ASN A 153 34.58 -1.12 24.17
N VAL A 154 35.58 -1.93 24.54
CA VAL A 154 35.91 -3.17 23.84
C VAL A 154 34.76 -4.16 23.89
N ALA A 155 34.17 -4.39 25.08
CA ALA A 155 33.03 -5.28 25.24
C ALA A 155 31.81 -4.81 24.42
N ARG A 156 31.57 -3.50 24.36
CA ARG A 156 30.52 -2.91 23.52
C ARG A 156 30.82 -3.11 22.04
N LEU A 157 32.07 -2.90 21.60
CA LEU A 157 32.48 -3.10 20.21
C LEU A 157 32.25 -4.54 19.75
N ILE A 158 32.55 -5.53 20.60
CA ILE A 158 32.27 -6.95 20.31
C ILE A 158 30.76 -7.18 20.11
N LYS A 159 29.92 -6.64 21.00
CA LYS A 159 28.46 -6.73 20.86
C LYS A 159 27.94 -6.06 19.59
N VAL A 160 28.46 -4.87 19.26
CA VAL A 160 28.08 -4.15 18.03
C VAL A 160 28.46 -4.95 16.79
N ASN A 161 29.65 -5.57 16.76
CA ASN A 161 30.07 -6.42 15.65
C ASN A 161 29.15 -7.64 15.47
N GLN A 162 28.77 -8.31 16.56
CA GLN A 162 27.82 -9.41 16.52
C GLN A 162 26.45 -8.94 15.97
N GLN A 163 25.95 -7.81 16.45
CA GLN A 163 24.69 -7.24 15.97
C GLN A 163 24.76 -6.90 14.47
N LEU A 164 25.89 -6.35 13.99
CA LEU A 164 26.09 -6.07 12.57
C LEU A 164 26.06 -7.35 11.71
N GLU A 165 26.65 -8.44 12.19
CA GLU A 165 26.61 -9.74 11.50
C GLU A 165 25.18 -10.30 11.42
N GLU A 166 24.42 -10.21 12.52
CA GLU A 166 23.00 -10.58 12.56
C GLU A 166 22.15 -9.72 11.60
N LYS A 167 22.43 -8.41 11.52
CA LYS A 167 21.75 -7.50 10.58
C LYS A 167 22.09 -7.84 9.13
N ALA A 168 23.36 -8.14 8.81
CA ALA A 168 23.79 -8.54 7.49
C ALA A 168 23.13 -9.85 7.04
N SER A 169 23.03 -10.85 7.92
CA SER A 169 22.32 -12.10 7.64
C SER A 169 20.83 -11.87 7.38
N THR A 170 20.18 -11.03 8.19
CA THR A 170 18.76 -10.67 8.00
C THR A 170 18.57 -9.91 6.69
N LEU A 171 19.46 -8.99 6.34
CA LEU A 171 19.42 -8.22 5.10
C LEU A 171 19.48 -9.14 3.88
N ALA A 172 20.38 -10.12 3.86
CA ALA A 172 20.47 -11.10 2.77
C ALA A 172 19.15 -11.87 2.58
N LYS A 173 18.57 -12.40 3.67
CA LYS A 173 17.29 -13.11 3.63
C LYS A 173 16.15 -12.25 3.09
N LEU A 174 16.05 -11.00 3.56
CA LEU A 174 15.01 -10.07 3.12
C LEU A 174 15.16 -9.68 1.64
N LEU A 175 16.38 -9.58 1.12
CA LEU A 175 16.63 -9.31 -0.30
C LEU A 175 16.23 -10.49 -1.19
N ASP A 176 16.53 -11.72 -0.75
CA ASP A 176 16.09 -12.94 -1.46
C ASP A 176 14.56 -13.06 -1.46
N GLU A 177 13.92 -12.81 -0.32
CA GLU A 177 12.46 -12.80 -0.20
C GLU A 177 11.82 -11.72 -1.08
N GLN A 178 12.37 -10.51 -1.07
CA GLN A 178 11.90 -9.41 -1.94
C GLN A 178 11.98 -9.81 -3.42
N LYS A 179 13.08 -10.42 -3.85
CA LYS A 179 13.28 -10.87 -5.23
C LYS A 179 12.27 -11.96 -5.62
N ALA A 180 12.03 -12.93 -4.74
CA ALA A 180 11.05 -13.98 -4.96
C ALA A 180 9.62 -13.40 -5.08
N GLN A 181 9.25 -12.49 -4.18
CA GLN A 181 7.96 -11.80 -4.20
C GLN A 181 7.78 -10.96 -5.48
N GLN A 182 8.82 -10.26 -5.94
CA GLN A 182 8.80 -9.49 -7.18
C GLN A 182 8.53 -10.38 -8.40
N ASN A 183 9.21 -11.54 -8.49
CA ASN A 183 9.03 -12.47 -9.59
C ASN A 183 7.61 -13.06 -9.63
N VAL A 184 7.08 -13.43 -8.46
CA VAL A 184 5.69 -13.90 -8.34
C VAL A 184 4.71 -12.82 -8.74
N LEU A 185 4.93 -11.57 -8.30
CA LEU A 185 4.06 -10.45 -8.62
C LEU A 185 3.96 -10.21 -10.13
N VAL A 186 5.09 -10.19 -10.84
CA VAL A 186 5.12 -9.98 -12.30
C VAL A 186 4.40 -11.12 -13.02
N ALA A 187 4.67 -12.38 -12.68
CA ALA A 187 3.99 -13.51 -13.29
C ALA A 187 2.46 -13.45 -13.11
N ARG A 188 1.99 -13.05 -11.92
CA ARG A 188 0.56 -12.88 -11.65
C ARG A 188 -0.06 -11.70 -12.40
N GLN A 189 0.68 -10.61 -12.58
CA GLN A 189 0.25 -9.48 -13.40
C GLN A 189 0.08 -9.87 -14.88
N ASP A 190 0.94 -10.75 -15.40
CA ASP A 190 0.82 -11.27 -16.77
C ASP A 190 -0.42 -12.17 -16.93
N ASP A 191 -0.66 -13.10 -16.00
CA ASP A 191 -1.87 -13.93 -15.98
C ASP A 191 -3.15 -13.09 -15.94
N ARG A 192 -3.13 -12.04 -15.11
CA ARG A 192 -4.22 -11.07 -14.99
C ARG A 192 -4.46 -10.35 -16.31
N ALA A 193 -3.41 -9.88 -16.98
CA ALA A 193 -3.50 -9.16 -18.25
C ALA A 193 -4.15 -10.03 -19.35
N GLN A 194 -3.81 -11.32 -19.40
CA GLN A 194 -4.43 -12.27 -20.33
C GLN A 194 -5.92 -12.48 -20.03
N THR A 195 -6.29 -12.60 -18.76
CA THR A 195 -7.69 -12.75 -18.32
C THR A 195 -8.50 -11.50 -18.67
N LEU A 196 -7.94 -10.31 -18.41
CA LEU A 196 -8.57 -9.04 -18.74
C LEU A 196 -8.75 -8.87 -20.26
N ALA A 197 -7.79 -9.29 -21.07
CA ALA A 197 -7.91 -9.26 -22.53
C ALA A 197 -9.07 -10.16 -23.03
N LYS A 198 -9.26 -11.34 -22.44
CA LYS A 198 -10.40 -12.22 -22.75
C LYS A 198 -11.73 -11.58 -22.33
N LEU A 199 -11.78 -11.01 -21.13
CA LEU A 199 -12.97 -10.33 -20.60
C LEU A 199 -13.40 -9.14 -21.47
N ASN A 200 -12.45 -8.29 -21.86
CA ASN A 200 -12.70 -7.13 -22.72
C ASN A 200 -13.22 -7.52 -24.11
N LYS A 201 -12.80 -8.66 -24.66
CA LYS A 201 -13.35 -9.19 -25.92
C LYS A 201 -14.81 -9.63 -25.78
N LYS A 202 -15.21 -10.14 -24.61
CA LYS A 202 -16.59 -10.58 -24.33
C LYS A 202 -17.54 -9.40 -24.06
N ILE A 203 -17.04 -8.29 -23.51
CA ILE A 203 -17.82 -7.08 -23.18
C ILE A 203 -17.50 -5.94 -24.15
N ALA A 204 -17.50 -6.25 -25.45
CA ALA A 204 -17.04 -5.28 -26.46
C ALA A 204 -18.10 -4.22 -26.83
N SER A 205 -19.40 -4.51 -26.67
CA SER A 205 -20.46 -3.61 -27.12
C SER A 205 -20.70 -2.44 -26.15
N ASP A 206 -20.99 -1.27 -26.69
CA ASP A 206 -21.26 -0.06 -25.90
C ASP A 206 -22.43 -0.23 -24.93
N ALA A 207 -23.48 -0.95 -25.34
CA ALA A 207 -24.63 -1.25 -24.50
C ALA A 207 -24.24 -2.13 -23.30
N ALA A 208 -23.49 -3.22 -23.54
CA ALA A 208 -23.03 -4.10 -22.46
C ALA A 208 -22.11 -3.37 -21.47
N LYS A 209 -21.29 -2.45 -21.97
CA LYS A 209 -20.38 -1.63 -21.15
C LYS A 209 -21.12 -0.61 -20.30
N VAL A 210 -22.18 0.02 -20.84
CA VAL A 210 -23.05 0.93 -20.06
C VAL A 210 -23.77 0.16 -18.95
N ASP A 211 -24.32 -1.01 -19.25
CA ASP A 211 -25.02 -1.83 -18.26
C ASP A 211 -24.08 -2.33 -17.16
N GLU A 212 -22.85 -2.73 -17.52
CA GLU A 212 -21.83 -3.10 -16.55
C GLU A 212 -21.48 -1.94 -15.61
N LEU A 213 -21.29 -0.73 -16.14
CA LEU A 213 -20.95 0.43 -15.31
C LEU A 213 -22.07 0.77 -14.31
N ARG A 214 -23.34 0.61 -14.70
CA ARG A 214 -24.49 0.80 -13.81
C ARG A 214 -24.49 -0.24 -12.69
N GLN A 215 -24.31 -1.52 -13.03
CA GLN A 215 -24.24 -2.60 -12.04
C GLN A 215 -23.08 -2.40 -11.06
N ASN A 216 -21.92 -1.95 -11.54
CA ASN A 216 -20.76 -1.66 -10.70
C ASN A 216 -21.05 -0.50 -9.73
N GLU A 217 -21.67 0.60 -10.21
CA GLU A 217 -22.07 1.73 -9.37
C GLU A 217 -23.05 1.30 -8.27
N GLU A 218 -24.06 0.50 -8.62
CA GLU A 218 -25.01 -0.05 -7.64
C GLU A 218 -24.32 -0.93 -6.60
N ALA A 219 -23.38 -1.79 -7.02
CA ALA A 219 -22.62 -2.63 -6.10
C ALA A 219 -21.80 -1.79 -5.10
N LEU A 220 -21.16 -0.71 -5.57
CA LEU A 220 -20.43 0.22 -4.68
C LEU A 220 -21.36 0.90 -3.68
N VAL A 221 -22.51 1.41 -4.12
CA VAL A 221 -23.48 2.07 -3.24
C VAL A 221 -24.00 1.09 -2.19
N ARG A 222 -24.37 -0.14 -2.58
CA ARG A 222 -24.83 -1.17 -1.64
C ARG A 222 -23.75 -1.52 -0.62
N ALA A 223 -22.51 -1.75 -1.07
CA ALA A 223 -21.40 -2.08 -0.17
C ALA A 223 -21.13 -0.97 0.87
N ILE A 224 -21.20 0.30 0.47
CA ILE A 224 -21.05 1.45 1.37
C ILE A 224 -22.19 1.52 2.39
N GLU A 225 -23.44 1.35 1.95
CA GLU A 225 -24.60 1.39 2.85
C GLU A 225 -24.57 0.22 3.84
N ASP A 226 -24.22 -0.99 3.40
CA ASP A 226 -24.09 -2.16 4.28
C ASP A 226 -22.92 -2.02 5.28
N ALA A 227 -21.81 -1.41 4.86
CA ALA A 227 -20.69 -1.09 5.74
C ALA A 227 -21.06 -0.02 6.77
N ARG A 228 -21.79 1.01 6.35
CA ARG A 228 -22.29 2.07 7.22
C ARG A 228 -23.24 1.52 8.28
N ARG A 229 -24.22 0.69 7.91
CA ARG A 229 -25.15 0.08 8.88
C ARG A 229 -24.43 -0.75 9.94
N ARG A 230 -23.37 -1.48 9.54
CA ARG A 230 -22.54 -2.23 10.48
C ARG A 230 -21.76 -1.32 11.44
N ALA A 231 -21.35 -0.15 10.96
CA ALA A 231 -20.58 0.83 11.73
C ALA A 231 -21.43 1.79 12.60
N GLU A 232 -22.74 1.90 12.38
CA GLU A 232 -23.64 2.82 13.11
C GLU A 232 -23.71 2.57 14.63
N SER A 233 -23.23 1.42 15.12
CA SER A 233 -23.07 1.14 16.55
C SER A 233 -21.92 1.91 17.21
N ALA A 234 -20.95 2.42 16.43
CA ALA A 234 -19.84 3.21 16.93
C ALA A 234 -20.18 4.71 16.88
N LYS A 235 -20.39 5.34 18.05
CA LYS A 235 -20.47 6.82 18.13
C LYS A 235 -19.22 7.42 17.47
N SER A 236 -19.41 8.15 16.37
CA SER A 236 -18.32 8.79 15.63
C SER A 236 -18.16 10.23 16.14
N GLU A 237 -17.06 10.48 16.86
CA GLU A 237 -16.65 11.83 17.31
C GLU A 237 -15.96 12.65 16.20
N LEU A 238 -15.94 12.13 14.96
CA LEU A 238 -15.23 12.74 13.84
C LEU A 238 -15.89 14.05 13.39
N ALA A 239 -15.06 15.07 13.15
CA ALA A 239 -15.51 16.44 12.90
C ALA A 239 -16.12 16.70 11.51
N GLY A 240 -16.03 15.73 10.59
CA GLY A 240 -16.41 15.90 9.18
C GLY A 240 -15.33 16.61 8.36
N LEU A 241 -15.55 16.73 7.05
CA LEU A 241 -14.60 17.38 6.13
C LEU A 241 -14.89 18.87 5.89
N SER A 242 -16.02 19.42 6.36
CA SER A 242 -16.53 20.73 5.92
C SER A 242 -15.53 21.90 6.05
N GLY A 243 -14.66 21.87 7.06
CA GLY A 243 -13.62 22.89 7.29
C GLY A 243 -12.36 22.73 6.43
N PHE A 244 -12.25 21.64 5.67
CA PHE A 244 -11.07 21.27 4.87
C PHE A 244 -11.26 21.47 3.37
N LYS A 245 -12.29 22.22 2.94
CA LYS A 245 -12.45 22.57 1.52
C LYS A 245 -11.19 23.30 1.01
N GLY A 246 -10.64 22.80 -0.10
CA GLY A 246 -9.39 23.27 -0.71
C GLY A 246 -8.12 23.00 0.10
N LYS A 247 -8.19 22.18 1.16
CA LYS A 247 -7.06 21.90 2.07
C LYS A 247 -6.79 20.41 2.27
N LEU A 248 -7.57 19.54 1.62
CA LEU A 248 -7.36 18.09 1.74
C LEU A 248 -6.09 17.67 1.01
N LEU A 249 -5.35 16.77 1.63
CA LEU A 249 -4.14 16.20 1.05
C LEU A 249 -4.45 15.47 -0.25
N LYS A 250 -3.51 15.52 -1.21
CA LYS A 250 -3.59 14.69 -2.42
C LYS A 250 -3.51 13.21 -2.03
N PRO A 251 -4.49 12.38 -2.44
CA PRO A 251 -4.54 10.98 -2.03
C PRO A 251 -3.49 10.11 -2.73
N ALA A 252 -2.98 10.54 -3.88
CA ALA A 252 -1.86 9.91 -4.57
C ALA A 252 -1.04 10.96 -5.31
N SER A 253 0.23 10.63 -5.56
CA SER A 253 1.08 11.44 -6.45
C SER A 253 0.76 11.11 -7.90
N GLY A 254 0.66 12.14 -8.73
CA GLY A 254 0.51 11.99 -10.18
C GLY A 254 -0.55 12.91 -10.79
N ARG A 255 -0.87 12.65 -12.06
CA ARG A 255 -1.69 13.55 -12.88
C ARG A 255 -3.15 13.10 -12.93
N VAL A 256 -4.06 14.06 -12.81
CA VAL A 256 -5.50 13.79 -12.95
C VAL A 256 -5.82 13.55 -14.44
N ARG A 257 -6.31 12.36 -14.78
CA ARG A 257 -6.68 11.95 -16.15
C ARG A 257 -8.16 12.14 -16.43
N ASN A 258 -9.02 11.80 -15.47
CA ASN A 258 -10.47 11.94 -15.59
C ASN A 258 -11.02 12.82 -14.46
N LEU A 259 -11.96 13.68 -14.81
CA LEU A 259 -12.61 14.63 -13.90
C LEU A 259 -14.02 14.16 -13.52
N PHE A 260 -14.46 14.58 -12.34
CA PHE A 260 -15.84 14.38 -11.91
C PHE A 260 -16.83 14.96 -12.94
N GLY A 261 -17.88 14.21 -13.26
CA GLY A 261 -18.94 14.64 -14.19
C GLY A 261 -18.60 14.54 -15.68
N SER A 262 -17.35 14.25 -16.05
CA SER A 262 -16.99 14.02 -17.46
C SER A 262 -17.60 12.72 -17.99
N ARG A 263 -17.72 12.60 -19.32
CA ARG A 263 -18.30 11.42 -19.98
C ARG A 263 -17.37 10.22 -19.78
N ARG A 264 -17.93 9.09 -19.30
CA ARG A 264 -17.21 7.82 -19.12
C ARG A 264 -17.47 6.85 -20.26
N GLN A 265 -18.75 6.54 -20.51
CA GLN A 265 -19.19 5.63 -21.57
C GLN A 265 -20.67 5.89 -21.86
N GLY A 266 -21.06 6.06 -23.12
CA GLY A 266 -22.47 6.36 -23.45
C GLY A 266 -22.99 7.56 -22.65
N GLN A 267 -24.06 7.35 -21.88
CA GLN A 267 -24.67 8.35 -20.98
C GLN A 267 -24.06 8.36 -19.56
N VAL A 268 -23.19 7.41 -19.22
CA VAL A 268 -22.58 7.30 -17.89
C VAL A 268 -21.48 8.36 -17.72
N ARG A 269 -21.47 9.01 -16.55
CA ARG A 269 -20.49 10.03 -16.16
C ARG A 269 -19.65 9.57 -14.97
N TRP A 270 -18.44 10.10 -14.85
CA TRP A 270 -17.58 9.84 -13.70
C TRP A 270 -18.15 10.44 -12.41
N LYS A 271 -18.14 9.66 -11.31
CA LYS A 271 -18.55 10.07 -9.96
C LYS A 271 -17.38 10.44 -9.05
N GLY A 272 -16.16 10.32 -9.57
CA GLY A 272 -14.91 10.69 -8.91
C GLY A 272 -13.90 11.18 -9.93
N ILE A 273 -12.64 11.21 -9.52
CA ILE A 273 -11.48 11.51 -10.38
C ILE A 273 -10.61 10.27 -10.55
N ILE A 274 -9.85 10.24 -11.63
CA ILE A 274 -8.80 9.24 -11.85
C ILE A 274 -7.45 9.94 -11.77
N ILE A 275 -6.60 9.50 -10.86
CA ILE A 275 -5.23 9.98 -10.70
C ILE A 275 -4.29 8.88 -11.20
N GLU A 276 -3.60 9.12 -12.31
CA GLU A 276 -2.56 8.22 -12.80
C GLU A 276 -1.35 8.29 -11.88
N GLY A 277 -0.80 7.15 -11.49
CA GLY A 277 0.35 7.05 -10.60
C GLY A 277 1.15 5.79 -10.87
N ALA A 278 2.35 5.70 -10.31
CA ALA A 278 3.16 4.49 -10.41
C ALA A 278 2.50 3.34 -9.64
N GLU A 279 2.45 2.15 -10.23
CA GLU A 279 1.97 0.96 -9.53
C GLU A 279 2.83 0.69 -8.28
N GLY A 280 2.18 0.33 -7.18
CA GLY A 280 2.84 0.14 -5.88
C GLY A 280 3.13 1.44 -5.11
N SER A 281 2.92 2.62 -5.70
CA SER A 281 3.09 3.89 -4.97
C SER A 281 2.02 4.09 -3.89
N SER A 282 2.33 4.88 -2.86
CA SER A 282 1.44 5.06 -1.70
C SER A 282 0.15 5.81 -2.04
N VAL A 283 -0.98 5.26 -1.60
CA VAL A 283 -2.27 5.95 -1.49
C VAL A 283 -2.47 6.38 -0.06
N ARG A 284 -2.74 7.67 0.15
CA ARG A 284 -2.85 8.30 1.47
C ARG A 284 -4.28 8.70 1.79
N ALA A 285 -4.64 8.58 3.06
CA ALA A 285 -5.88 9.15 3.58
C ALA A 285 -5.86 10.68 3.41
N VAL A 286 -6.94 11.25 2.87
CA VAL A 286 -7.03 12.70 2.63
C VAL A 286 -7.26 13.48 3.91
N SER A 287 -7.82 12.79 4.92
CA SER A 287 -7.94 13.25 6.28
C SER A 287 -8.12 12.04 7.22
N HIS A 288 -8.00 12.27 8.52
CA HIS A 288 -8.24 11.29 9.57
C HIS A 288 -9.67 10.76 9.52
N GLY A 289 -9.85 9.53 9.99
CA GLY A 289 -11.16 8.90 9.95
C GLY A 289 -11.11 7.44 10.40
N ARG A 290 -12.16 6.70 10.02
CA ARG A 290 -12.26 5.27 10.25
C ARG A 290 -12.58 4.54 8.95
N VAL A 291 -11.88 3.44 8.68
CA VAL A 291 -12.16 2.60 7.52
C VAL A 291 -13.50 1.89 7.73
N LEU A 292 -14.47 2.16 6.85
CA LEU A 292 -15.77 1.48 6.81
C LEU A 292 -15.73 0.20 5.99
N TYR A 293 -14.99 0.23 4.88
CA TYR A 293 -14.94 -0.86 3.90
C TYR A 293 -13.50 -1.03 3.40
N SER A 294 -13.04 -2.27 3.28
CA SER A 294 -11.72 -2.62 2.77
C SER A 294 -11.79 -4.02 2.14
N ASP A 295 -12.20 -4.09 0.88
CA ASP A 295 -12.36 -5.35 0.13
C ASP A 295 -12.46 -5.08 -1.38
N TRP A 296 -12.56 -6.13 -2.17
CA TRP A 296 -12.71 -6.08 -3.62
C TRP A 296 -14.16 -5.84 -4.05
N LEU A 297 -14.36 -4.87 -4.94
CA LEU A 297 -15.62 -4.54 -5.59
C LEU A 297 -15.51 -4.59 -7.09
N ARG A 298 -16.52 -5.19 -7.72
CA ARG A 298 -16.61 -5.28 -9.18
C ARG A 298 -16.57 -3.88 -9.81
N GLY A 299 -15.68 -3.70 -10.78
CA GLY A 299 -15.48 -2.44 -11.51
C GLY A 299 -14.69 -1.35 -10.77
N PHE A 300 -14.43 -1.54 -9.48
CA PHE A 300 -13.60 -0.64 -8.66
C PHE A 300 -12.36 -1.34 -8.07
N GLY A 301 -12.25 -2.66 -8.23
CA GLY A 301 -11.11 -3.42 -7.76
C GLY A 301 -11.03 -3.44 -6.24
N LEU A 302 -9.83 -3.37 -5.70
CA LEU A 302 -9.62 -3.24 -4.26
C LEU A 302 -9.97 -1.82 -3.81
N VAL A 303 -10.97 -1.72 -2.93
CA VAL A 303 -11.54 -0.45 -2.48
C VAL A 303 -11.37 -0.29 -0.98
N THR A 304 -10.86 0.87 -0.58
CA THR A 304 -10.98 1.38 0.80
C THR A 304 -11.99 2.52 0.85
N VAL A 305 -12.87 2.50 1.84
CA VAL A 305 -13.80 3.61 2.13
C VAL A 305 -13.54 4.09 3.55
N ILE A 306 -13.32 5.39 3.72
CA ILE A 306 -13.07 6.02 5.01
C ILE A 306 -14.26 6.92 5.36
N ASP A 307 -14.82 6.74 6.56
CA ASP A 307 -15.73 7.69 7.20
C ASP A 307 -14.93 8.79 7.91
N HIS A 308 -15.29 10.04 7.62
CA HIS A 308 -14.74 11.22 8.25
C HIS A 308 -15.73 11.90 9.20
N GLY A 309 -16.90 11.30 9.44
CA GLY A 309 -17.95 11.84 10.29
C GLY A 309 -18.88 12.81 9.57
N LYS A 310 -20.00 13.14 10.23
CA LYS A 310 -21.06 14.03 9.71
C LYS A 310 -21.58 13.65 8.32
N GLY A 311 -21.46 12.37 7.96
CA GLY A 311 -21.87 11.82 6.66
C GLY A 311 -20.89 12.06 5.51
N TYR A 312 -19.66 12.51 5.80
CA TYR A 312 -18.59 12.60 4.80
C TYR A 312 -17.82 11.29 4.70
N MET A 313 -17.56 10.86 3.47
CA MET A 313 -16.74 9.69 3.19
C MET A 313 -15.79 9.97 2.03
N SER A 314 -14.67 9.26 2.02
CA SER A 314 -13.78 9.17 0.86
C SER A 314 -13.65 7.72 0.40
N VAL A 315 -13.58 7.51 -0.92
CA VAL A 315 -13.48 6.20 -1.57
C VAL A 315 -12.19 6.17 -2.38
N TYR A 316 -11.42 5.11 -2.21
CA TYR A 316 -10.14 4.86 -2.86
C TYR A 316 -10.22 3.50 -3.57
N GLY A 317 -10.28 3.50 -4.90
CA GLY A 317 -10.39 2.27 -5.70
C GLY A 317 -9.22 2.05 -6.65
N HIS A 318 -9.25 0.90 -7.32
CA HIS A 318 -8.23 0.40 -8.24
C HIS A 318 -6.89 0.05 -7.57
N ASN A 319 -6.85 -0.02 -6.24
CA ASN A 319 -5.63 -0.24 -5.49
C ASN A 319 -4.98 -1.60 -5.84
N GLN A 320 -3.66 -1.70 -5.71
CA GLN A 320 -2.94 -2.97 -5.85
C GLN A 320 -3.08 -3.79 -4.57
N ALA A 321 -2.98 -3.15 -3.41
CA ALA A 321 -3.11 -3.78 -2.10
C ALA A 321 -3.74 -2.81 -1.10
N LEU A 322 -4.47 -3.36 -0.13
CA LEU A 322 -5.06 -2.61 0.97
C LEU A 322 -4.22 -2.84 2.24
N LEU A 323 -3.78 -1.75 2.87
CA LEU A 323 -2.93 -1.79 4.06
C LEU A 323 -3.72 -1.65 5.36
N LYS A 324 -5.02 -1.32 5.26
CA LYS A 324 -5.95 -1.17 6.39
C LYS A 324 -7.14 -2.10 6.26
N GLN A 325 -7.77 -2.41 7.38
CA GLN A 325 -8.96 -3.23 7.49
C GLN A 325 -10.16 -2.41 7.94
N ALA A 326 -11.38 -2.93 7.70
CA ALA A 326 -12.60 -2.31 8.21
C ALA A 326 -12.53 -2.21 9.74
N GLY A 327 -12.83 -1.02 10.27
CA GLY A 327 -12.72 -0.70 11.69
C GLY A 327 -11.44 0.06 12.06
N ASP A 328 -10.38 0.01 11.25
CA ASP A 328 -9.12 0.71 11.55
C ASP A 328 -9.33 2.22 11.59
N ARG A 329 -8.66 2.89 12.55
CA ARG A 329 -8.51 4.35 12.54
C ARG A 329 -7.35 4.72 11.61
N VAL A 330 -7.49 5.85 10.93
CA VAL A 330 -6.47 6.40 10.05
C VAL A 330 -6.22 7.87 10.38
N ALA A 331 -4.96 8.29 10.31
CA ALA A 331 -4.55 9.67 10.48
C ALA A 331 -4.51 10.45 9.14
N ASP A 332 -4.43 11.78 9.21
CA ASP A 332 -4.25 12.61 8.01
C ASP A 332 -2.94 12.19 7.30
N GLY A 333 -3.02 11.89 6.00
CA GLY A 333 -1.85 11.54 5.18
C GLY A 333 -1.29 10.14 5.39
N GLU A 334 -1.89 9.32 6.27
CA GLU A 334 -1.45 7.95 6.50
C GLU A 334 -1.61 7.09 5.23
N THR A 335 -0.63 6.23 4.95
CA THR A 335 -0.72 5.30 3.82
C THR A 335 -1.73 4.20 4.12
N ILE A 336 -2.77 4.11 3.29
CA ILE A 336 -3.91 3.19 3.48
C ILE A 336 -3.95 2.07 2.44
N ALA A 337 -3.36 2.30 1.27
CA ALA A 337 -3.35 1.37 0.16
C ALA A 337 -2.15 1.67 -0.77
N LEU A 338 -1.97 0.83 -1.77
CA LEU A 338 -1.00 1.04 -2.85
C LEU A 338 -1.73 1.25 -4.17
N VAL A 339 -1.27 2.17 -5.01
CA VAL A 339 -1.81 2.41 -6.35
C VAL A 339 -1.68 1.14 -7.17
N GLY A 340 -2.72 0.79 -7.91
CA GLY A 340 -2.72 -0.40 -8.74
C GLY A 340 -3.56 -0.25 -9.99
N GLN A 341 -3.94 -1.40 -10.52
CA GLN A 341 -4.75 -1.51 -11.73
C GLN A 341 -5.96 -2.42 -11.52
N SER A 342 -6.32 -2.74 -10.26
CA SER A 342 -7.40 -3.69 -9.96
C SER A 342 -8.77 -3.19 -10.43
N GLY A 343 -9.73 -4.10 -10.58
CA GLY A 343 -11.06 -3.78 -11.13
C GLY A 343 -11.05 -3.63 -12.64
N GLY A 344 -10.14 -4.33 -13.32
CA GLY A 344 -10.05 -4.35 -14.78
C GLY A 344 -9.52 -3.07 -15.43
N GLN A 345 -8.69 -2.29 -14.72
CA GLN A 345 -8.05 -1.12 -15.32
C GLN A 345 -6.90 -1.54 -16.25
N ASN A 346 -6.71 -0.77 -17.32
CA ASN A 346 -5.68 -1.00 -18.34
C ASN A 346 -4.33 -0.32 -18.03
N TYR A 347 -4.29 0.54 -17.01
CA TYR A 347 -3.08 1.20 -16.57
C TYR A 347 -3.16 1.50 -15.06
N PRO A 348 -2.03 1.62 -14.35
CA PRO A 348 -2.02 1.91 -12.93
C PRO A 348 -2.60 3.30 -12.61
N ASN A 349 -3.59 3.35 -11.72
CA ASN A 349 -4.24 4.59 -11.31
C ASN A 349 -4.99 4.43 -9.98
N LEU A 350 -5.39 5.56 -9.41
CA LEU A 350 -6.28 5.64 -8.26
C LEU A 350 -7.64 6.19 -8.72
N TYR A 351 -8.72 5.47 -8.42
CA TYR A 351 -10.06 6.05 -8.40
C TYR A 351 -10.28 6.75 -7.06
N PHE A 352 -10.61 8.03 -7.09
CA PHE A 352 -10.88 8.80 -5.88
C PHE A 352 -12.23 9.51 -5.94
N GLU A 353 -13.04 9.34 -4.90
CA GLU A 353 -14.35 9.97 -4.78
C GLU A 353 -14.57 10.50 -3.35
N ILE A 354 -15.20 11.67 -3.25
CA ILE A 354 -15.68 12.20 -1.98
C ILE A 354 -17.21 12.11 -2.00
N ARG A 355 -17.80 11.63 -0.91
CA ARG A 355 -19.25 11.56 -0.71
C ARG A 355 -19.68 12.39 0.48
N HIS A 356 -20.88 12.94 0.40
CA HIS A 356 -21.57 13.54 1.54
C HIS A 356 -23.03 13.12 1.52
N LYS A 357 -23.49 12.48 2.61
CA LYS A 357 -24.86 11.96 2.77
C LYS A 357 -25.32 11.12 1.57
N GLY A 358 -24.46 10.20 1.13
CA GLY A 358 -24.73 9.27 0.02
C GLY A 358 -24.53 9.84 -1.39
N LYS A 359 -24.27 11.14 -1.55
CA LYS A 359 -24.05 11.77 -2.86
C LYS A 359 -22.58 12.04 -3.12
N ALA A 360 -22.12 11.70 -4.34
CA ALA A 360 -20.79 12.02 -4.82
C ALA A 360 -20.62 13.54 -5.01
N LEU A 361 -19.49 14.08 -4.56
CA LEU A 361 -19.09 15.47 -4.70
C LEU A 361 -17.87 15.58 -5.62
N SER A 362 -17.73 16.70 -6.33
CA SER A 362 -16.51 16.97 -7.12
C SER A 362 -15.30 17.12 -6.19
N PRO A 363 -14.27 16.25 -6.28
CA PRO A 363 -13.10 16.32 -5.41
C PRO A 363 -12.20 17.54 -5.65
N ALA A 364 -12.27 18.16 -6.84
CA ALA A 364 -11.41 19.28 -7.22
C ALA A 364 -11.58 20.51 -6.32
N GLY A 365 -12.76 20.72 -5.73
CA GLY A 365 -13.01 21.80 -4.77
C GLY A 365 -12.57 21.49 -3.32
N TRP A 366 -11.99 20.32 -3.09
CA TRP A 366 -11.63 19.83 -1.75
C TRP A 366 -10.13 19.58 -1.62
N LEU A 367 -9.52 19.02 -2.66
CA LEU A 367 -8.09 18.74 -2.71
C LEU A 367 -7.29 20.03 -2.84
N ASP A 368 -6.16 20.09 -2.16
CA ASP A 368 -5.09 21.05 -2.40
C ASP A 368 -4.36 20.64 -3.68
N LEU A 369 -4.74 21.22 -4.83
CA LEU A 369 -4.30 20.81 -6.18
C LEU A 369 -3.16 21.66 -6.73
#